data_AF-A0A843J195-F1
#
_entry.id   AF-A0A843J195-F1
#
_cell.length_a   1.000
_cell.length_b   1.000
_cell.length_c   1.000
_cell.angle_alpha   90.00
_cell.angle_beta   90.00
_cell.angle_gamma   90.00
#
_symmetry.space_group_name_H-M   'P 1'
#
loop_
_entity.id
_entity.type
_entity.pdbx_description
1 polymer ?
#
loop_
_entity_poly.entity_id
_entity_poly.type
_entity_poly.pdbx_seq_one_letter_code
_entity_poly.pdbx_strand_id
1 'polypeptide(L)'
;MKVGIGAAADIEKIERSIGKIIDKAEFVIFTRSLPQTSHERSEKIEYRISDTPEYDLVDALYNGDIDAAVRGTLHANIVMKNIKTRFGVEKLRRVALLEVCGGRCAGKKFLLAPVGVDEGWDVEDKLEFIKECRPLAKRLGLNDRVAVLSGGRTG
;
A
#
# COMPACT_ATOMS: atom_id res chain seq x y z
N MET A 1 13.70 6.07 -6.70
CA MET A 1 12.42 5.79 -6.03
C MET A 1 12.70 5.61 -4.56
N LYS A 2 12.03 6.38 -3.71
CA LYS A 2 12.20 6.38 -2.26
C LYS A 2 10.93 5.84 -1.60
N VAL A 3 11.07 4.81 -0.78
CA VAL A 3 9.94 4.11 -0.13
C VAL A 3 10.00 4.32 1.37
N GLY A 4 8.93 4.90 1.93
CA GLY A 4 8.75 5.01 3.38
C GLY A 4 8.09 3.76 3.96
N ILE A 5 8.60 3.26 5.07
CA ILE A 5 8.06 2.08 5.75
C ILE A 5 7.83 2.42 7.22
N GLY A 6 6.60 2.21 7.69
CA GLY A 6 6.23 2.40 9.09
C GLY A 6 6.59 1.20 9.97
N ALA A 7 7.19 1.43 11.13
CA ALA A 7 7.56 0.39 12.07
C ALA A 7 7.28 0.79 13.53
N ALA A 8 6.27 0.16 14.15
CA ALA A 8 6.04 0.23 15.60
C ALA A 8 6.66 -0.96 16.36
N ALA A 9 6.86 -2.07 15.65
CA ALA A 9 7.45 -3.33 16.12
C ALA A 9 8.10 -4.07 14.95
N ASP A 10 8.83 -5.16 15.25
CA ASP A 10 9.45 -6.06 14.26
C ASP A 10 10.38 -5.38 13.24
N ILE A 11 11.13 -4.36 13.67
CA ILE A 11 12.04 -3.60 12.80
C ILE A 11 13.03 -4.54 12.09
N GLU A 12 13.59 -5.52 12.80
CA GLU A 12 14.53 -6.49 12.22
C GLU A 12 13.91 -7.31 11.07
N LYS A 13 12.61 -7.64 11.16
CA LYS A 13 11.91 -8.35 10.08
C LYS A 13 11.72 -7.45 8.86
N ILE A 14 11.44 -6.16 9.10
CA ILE A 14 11.33 -5.15 8.06
C ILE A 14 12.69 -4.98 7.38
N GLU A 15 13.78 -4.82 8.14
CA GLU A 15 15.15 -4.73 7.62
C GLU A 15 15.55 -5.94 6.81
N ARG A 16 15.27 -7.17 7.29
CA ARG A 16 15.51 -8.40 6.50
C ARG A 16 14.73 -8.43 5.19
N SER A 17 13.54 -7.83 5.17
CA SER A 17 12.72 -7.76 3.95
C SER A 17 13.29 -6.71 2.97
N ILE A 18 13.73 -5.57 3.49
CA ILE A 18 14.41 -4.52 2.72
C ILE A 18 15.74 -5.04 2.17
N GLY A 19 16.53 -5.77 2.96
CA GLY A 19 17.85 -6.29 2.56
C GLY A 19 17.81 -7.13 1.28
N LYS A 20 16.71 -7.82 1.00
CA LYS A 20 16.51 -8.59 -0.25
C LYS A 20 16.35 -7.72 -1.49
N ILE A 21 16.03 -6.44 -1.31
CA ILE A 21 15.70 -5.49 -2.37
C ILE A 21 16.41 -4.14 -2.17
N ILE A 22 17.45 -4.08 -1.34
CA ILE A 22 18.09 -2.83 -0.91
C ILE A 22 18.65 -2.02 -2.08
N ASP A 23 19.07 -2.69 -3.16
CA ASP A 23 19.61 -2.03 -4.36
C ASP A 23 18.52 -1.65 -5.40
N LYS A 24 17.24 -1.84 -5.08
CA LYS A 24 16.11 -1.52 -5.98
C LYS A 24 15.48 -0.16 -5.72
N ALA A 25 15.65 0.38 -4.52
CA ALA A 25 15.06 1.65 -4.10
C ALA A 25 15.81 2.20 -2.89
N GLU A 26 15.58 3.48 -2.59
CA GLU A 26 15.98 4.07 -1.31
C GLU A 26 14.89 3.80 -0.28
N PHE A 27 15.27 3.54 0.97
CA PHE A 27 14.33 3.17 2.03
C PHE A 27 14.46 4.10 3.23
N VAL A 28 13.31 4.53 3.76
CA VAL A 28 13.21 5.27 5.01
C VAL A 28 12.30 4.51 5.97
N ILE A 29 12.79 4.20 7.17
CA ILE A 29 11.97 3.60 8.22
C ILE A 29 11.50 4.70 9.18
N PHE A 30 10.18 4.85 9.30
CA PHE A 30 9.53 5.73 10.27
C PHE A 30 9.19 4.92 11.52
N THR A 31 9.78 5.27 12.66
CA THR A 31 9.64 4.50 13.90
C THR A 31 9.68 5.37 15.14
N ARG A 32 9.19 4.87 16.28
CA ARG A 32 9.27 5.57 17.56
C ARG A 32 10.63 5.43 18.25
N SER A 33 11.32 4.33 17.99
CA SER A 33 12.60 4.04 18.62
C SER A 33 13.45 3.20 17.70
N LEU A 34 14.77 3.34 17.81
CA LEU A 34 15.69 2.44 17.13
C LEU A 34 15.60 1.03 17.71
N PRO A 35 15.87 -0.01 16.91
CA PRO A 35 16.03 -1.37 17.43
C PRO A 35 17.16 -1.40 18.47
N GLN A 36 16.98 -2.17 19.55
CA GLN A 36 17.96 -2.27 20.65
C GLN A 36 19.18 -3.15 20.30
N THR A 37 19.09 -3.92 19.22
CA THR A 37 20.13 -4.86 18.79
C THR A 37 21.16 -4.14 17.91
N SER A 38 22.42 -4.19 18.34
CA SER A 38 23.60 -3.58 17.71
C SER A 38 24.04 -4.22 16.39
N HIS A 39 23.17 -4.97 15.72
CA HIS A 39 23.53 -5.52 14.40
C HIS A 39 23.68 -4.38 13.39
N GLU A 40 24.68 -4.53 12.52
CA GLU A 40 25.13 -3.57 11.52
C GLU A 40 23.94 -2.94 10.80
N ARG A 41 23.57 -1.73 11.25
CA ARG A 41 22.60 -0.90 10.55
C ARG A 41 23.13 -0.72 9.15
N SER A 42 22.32 -1.09 8.16
CA SER A 42 22.70 -0.81 6.79
C SER A 42 22.77 0.71 6.62
N GLU A 43 23.95 1.24 6.27
CA GLU A 43 24.11 2.66 5.95
C GLU A 43 23.20 3.11 4.78
N LYS A 44 22.64 2.14 4.04
CA LYS A 44 21.69 2.35 2.94
C LYS A 44 20.24 2.56 3.40
N ILE A 45 19.93 2.43 4.69
CA ILE A 45 18.57 2.65 5.23
C ILE A 45 18.55 3.91 6.09
N GLU A 46 17.72 4.88 5.71
CA GLU A 46 17.46 6.07 6.52
C GLU A 46 16.45 5.71 7.63
N TYR A 47 16.66 6.23 8.85
CA TYR A 47 15.71 6.05 9.96
C TYR A 47 15.22 7.43 10.39
N ARG A 48 13.89 7.59 10.47
CA ARG A 48 13.23 8.76 11.03
C ARG A 48 12.53 8.37 12.32
N ILE A 49 13.06 8.90 13.42
CA ILE A 49 12.59 8.62 14.77
C ILE A 49 11.65 9.74 15.18
N SER A 50 10.44 9.39 15.60
CA SER A 50 9.40 10.35 15.99
C SER A 50 8.39 9.71 16.94
N ASP A 51 7.79 10.49 17.82
CA ASP A 51 6.73 10.00 18.71
C ASP A 51 5.45 9.62 17.94
N THR A 52 5.28 10.20 16.75
CA THR A 52 4.10 10.07 15.87
C THR A 52 4.46 9.54 14.47
N PRO A 53 5.08 8.36 14.34
CA PRO A 53 5.55 7.84 13.06
C PRO A 53 4.41 7.60 12.05
N GLU A 54 3.18 7.38 12.50
CA GLU A 54 1.99 7.33 11.66
C GLU A 54 1.71 8.63 10.92
N TYR A 55 2.01 9.77 11.55
CA TYR A 55 1.80 11.07 10.96
C TYR A 55 2.90 11.41 9.98
N ASP A 56 4.14 11.27 10.43
CA ASP A 56 5.33 11.56 9.64
C ASP A 56 5.41 10.74 8.35
N LEU A 57 5.01 9.45 8.39
CA LEU A 57 4.95 8.61 7.19
C LEU A 57 3.98 9.17 6.15
N VAL A 58 2.81 9.64 6.58
CA VAL A 58 1.77 10.16 5.69
C VAL A 58 2.13 11.56 5.21
N ASP A 59 2.71 12.40 6.06
CA ASP A 59 3.18 13.73 5.68
C ASP A 59 4.32 13.65 4.67
N ALA A 60 5.27 12.74 4.87
CA ALA A 60 6.33 12.48 3.89
C ALA A 60 5.75 12.04 2.53
N LEU A 61 4.72 11.18 2.54
CA LEU A 61 4.04 10.77 1.31
C LEU A 61 3.32 11.95 0.65
N TYR A 62 2.62 12.77 1.43
CA TYR A 62 1.87 13.92 0.92
C TYR A 62 2.78 15.01 0.35
N ASN A 63 3.89 15.29 1.03
CA ASN A 63 4.86 16.31 0.64
C ASN A 63 5.74 15.88 -0.56
N GLY A 64 5.72 14.58 -0.92
CA GLY A 64 6.57 14.02 -1.97
C GLY A 64 8.00 13.70 -1.52
N ASP A 65 8.25 13.63 -0.21
CA ASP A 65 9.55 13.20 0.35
C ASP A 65 9.80 11.71 0.13
N ILE A 66 8.72 10.94 -0.06
CA ILE A 66 8.73 9.53 -0.45
C ILE A 66 7.75 9.31 -1.61
N ASP A 67 8.10 8.42 -2.53
CA ASP A 67 7.28 8.08 -3.70
C ASP A 67 6.19 7.05 -3.37
N ALA A 68 6.41 6.23 -2.34
CA ALA A 68 5.51 5.18 -1.92
C ALA A 68 5.61 4.94 -0.42
N ALA A 69 4.51 4.48 0.19
CA ALA A 69 4.43 4.16 1.61
C ALA A 69 3.99 2.72 1.84
N VAL A 70 4.66 2.04 2.77
CA VAL A 70 4.24 0.76 3.33
C VAL A 70 3.93 0.99 4.81
N ARG A 71 2.68 0.76 5.23
CA ARG A 71 2.26 0.93 6.64
C ARG A 71 3.15 0.13 7.61
N GLY A 72 3.58 -1.05 7.20
CA GLY A 72 4.33 -1.99 8.02
C GLY A 72 3.56 -2.37 9.28
N THR A 73 4.15 -2.16 10.45
CA THR A 73 3.56 -2.52 11.76
C THR A 73 2.86 -1.36 12.46
N LEU A 74 2.76 -0.19 11.84
CA LEU A 74 2.03 0.96 12.42
C LEU A 74 0.52 0.70 12.55
N HIS A 75 -0.13 1.42 13.48
CA HIS A 75 -1.54 1.23 13.76
C HIS A 75 -2.42 1.64 12.57
N ALA A 76 -3.13 0.68 11.97
CA ALA A 76 -3.87 0.89 10.71
C ALA A 76 -4.89 2.03 10.80
N ASN A 77 -5.68 2.07 11.89
CA ASN A 77 -6.73 3.07 12.02
C ASN A 77 -6.18 4.50 12.10
N ILE A 78 -4.99 4.69 12.69
CA ILE A 78 -4.36 6.02 12.78
C ILE A 78 -3.85 6.42 11.39
N VAL A 79 -3.11 5.54 10.71
CA VAL A 79 -2.58 5.82 9.37
C VAL A 79 -3.71 6.09 8.38
N MET A 80 -4.76 5.26 8.36
CA MET A 80 -5.90 5.42 7.43
C MET A 80 -6.66 6.73 7.71
N LYS A 81 -6.92 7.05 8.99
CA LYS A 81 -7.55 8.33 9.37
C LYS A 81 -6.69 9.51 8.90
N ASN A 82 -5.37 9.41 9.07
CA ASN A 82 -4.47 10.48 8.68
C ASN A 82 -4.39 10.66 7.16
N ILE A 83 -4.33 9.58 6.37
CA ILE A 83 -4.39 9.66 4.90
C ILE A 83 -5.69 10.39 4.47
N LYS A 84 -6.84 10.01 5.04
CA LYS A 84 -8.12 10.67 4.74
C LYS A 84 -8.07 12.18 5.02
N THR A 85 -7.62 12.55 6.21
CA THR A 85 -7.50 13.96 6.62
C THR A 85 -6.52 14.72 5.73
N ARG A 86 -5.31 14.18 5.52
CA ARG A 86 -4.22 14.88 4.84
C ARG A 86 -4.48 15.07 3.34
N PHE A 87 -5.06 14.06 2.69
CA PHE A 87 -5.41 14.10 1.26
C PHE A 87 -6.82 14.65 1.00
N GLY A 88 -7.61 14.96 2.04
CA GLY A 88 -8.96 15.50 1.91
C GLY A 88 -9.95 14.52 1.26
N VAL A 89 -9.79 13.22 1.50
CA VAL A 89 -10.64 12.17 0.91
C VAL A 89 -11.54 11.52 1.94
N GLU A 90 -12.80 11.31 1.59
CA GLU A 90 -13.80 10.70 2.47
C GLU A 90 -13.60 9.18 2.61
N LYS A 91 -13.30 8.52 1.47
CA LYS A 91 -13.19 7.07 1.34
C LYS A 91 -11.84 6.68 0.76
N LEU A 92 -11.27 5.61 1.28
CA LEU A 92 -10.10 4.95 0.72
C LEU A 92 -10.56 3.68 0.02
N ARG A 93 -10.06 3.45 -1.19
CA ARG A 93 -10.43 2.29 -2.01
C ARG A 93 -9.26 1.33 -2.11
N ARG A 94 -9.47 0.07 -1.74
CA ARG A 94 -8.42 -0.96 -1.80
C ARG A 94 -8.61 -1.84 -3.03
N VAL A 95 -7.51 -2.05 -3.74
CA VAL A 95 -7.44 -2.86 -4.95
C VAL A 95 -6.21 -3.79 -4.86
N ALA A 96 -6.35 -5.00 -5.38
CA ALA A 96 -5.25 -5.95 -5.52
C ALA A 96 -4.88 -6.10 -7.00
N LEU A 97 -3.58 -6.07 -7.33
CA LEU A 97 -3.07 -6.51 -8.61
C LEU A 97 -2.78 -8.02 -8.53
N LEU A 98 -3.49 -8.81 -9.34
CA LEU A 98 -3.34 -10.27 -9.38
C LEU A 98 -2.77 -10.70 -10.72
N GLU A 99 -2.02 -11.81 -10.72
CA GLU A 99 -1.54 -12.50 -11.92
C GLU A 99 -2.07 -13.95 -11.92
N VAL A 100 -2.57 -14.40 -13.06
CA VAL A 100 -3.07 -15.78 -13.22
C VAL A 100 -1.89 -16.75 -13.37
N CYS A 101 -1.75 -17.70 -12.45
CA CYS A 101 -0.59 -18.62 -12.43
C CYS A 101 -0.66 -19.80 -13.41
N GLY A 102 -1.81 -20.09 -14.05
CA GLY A 102 -1.96 -21.30 -14.86
C GLY A 102 -3.13 -21.31 -15.84
N GLY A 103 -3.19 -22.37 -16.66
CA GLY A 103 -4.21 -22.55 -17.70
C GLY A 103 -4.03 -21.63 -18.92
N ARG A 104 -5.08 -21.49 -19.73
CA ARG A 104 -5.05 -20.73 -21.00
C ARG A 104 -4.82 -19.22 -20.84
N CYS A 105 -4.85 -18.72 -19.61
CA CYS A 105 -4.72 -17.30 -19.28
C CYS A 105 -3.52 -17.01 -18.38
N ALA A 106 -2.57 -17.95 -18.25
CA ALA A 106 -1.37 -17.76 -17.44
C ALA A 106 -0.62 -16.47 -17.80
N GLY A 107 -0.10 -15.76 -16.80
CA GLY A 107 0.61 -14.49 -16.94
C GLY A 107 -0.30 -13.26 -17.14
N LYS A 108 -1.61 -13.44 -17.32
CA LYS A 108 -2.54 -12.29 -17.39
C LYS A 108 -2.67 -11.62 -16.03
N LYS A 109 -2.52 -10.30 -16.02
CA LYS A 109 -2.72 -9.45 -14.85
C LYS A 109 -4.07 -8.74 -14.88
N PHE A 110 -4.67 -8.54 -13.72
CA PHE A 110 -5.91 -7.76 -13.57
C PHE A 110 -6.01 -7.14 -12.17
N LEU A 111 -6.82 -6.09 -12.05
CA LEU A 111 -7.18 -5.49 -10.77
C LEU A 111 -8.42 -6.18 -10.21
N LEU A 112 -8.35 -6.61 -8.95
CA LEU A 112 -9.49 -7.10 -8.17
C LEU A 112 -9.86 -6.03 -7.14
N ALA A 113 -11.12 -5.57 -7.19
CA ALA A 113 -11.66 -4.62 -6.23
C ALA A 113 -13.18 -4.82 -6.06
N PRO A 114 -13.74 -4.46 -4.89
CA PRO A 114 -13.02 -4.09 -3.66
C PRO A 114 -12.33 -5.32 -3.03
N VAL A 115 -11.29 -5.08 -2.23
CA VAL A 115 -10.71 -6.12 -1.34
C VAL A 115 -10.81 -5.76 0.14
N GLY A 116 -11.38 -4.59 0.44
CA GLY A 116 -11.71 -4.19 1.79
C GLY A 116 -13.02 -4.78 2.29
N VAL A 117 -13.09 -5.05 3.60
CA VAL A 117 -14.28 -5.62 4.25
C VAL A 117 -15.46 -4.63 4.33
N ASP A 118 -15.19 -3.33 4.31
CA ASP A 118 -16.18 -2.26 4.47
C ASP A 118 -16.46 -1.48 3.17
N GLU A 119 -16.21 -2.08 1.99
CA GLU A 119 -16.18 -1.40 0.69
C GLU A 119 -17.13 -2.06 -0.33
N GLY A 120 -17.67 -1.27 -1.27
CA GLY A 120 -18.41 -1.77 -2.44
C GLY A 120 -19.78 -2.38 -2.15
N TRP A 121 -20.44 -1.95 -1.07
CA TRP A 121 -21.79 -2.40 -0.71
C TRP A 121 -22.84 -1.93 -1.71
N ASP A 122 -22.77 -0.65 -2.08
CA ASP A 122 -23.75 0.00 -2.96
C ASP A 122 -23.26 0.09 -4.41
N VAL A 123 -24.20 0.32 -5.34
CA VAL A 123 -23.90 0.43 -6.78
C VAL A 123 -23.00 1.63 -7.05
N GLU A 124 -23.27 2.75 -6.39
CA GLU A 124 -22.53 4.00 -6.51
C GLU A 124 -21.06 3.81 -6.13
N ASP A 125 -20.78 3.07 -5.05
CA ASP A 125 -19.40 2.83 -4.62
C ASP A 125 -18.66 1.94 -5.64
N LYS A 126 -19.33 0.93 -6.20
CA LYS A 126 -18.76 0.10 -7.29
C LYS A 126 -18.44 0.94 -8.54
N LEU A 127 -19.29 1.90 -8.89
CA LEU A 127 -19.03 2.81 -10.01
C LEU A 127 -17.81 3.70 -9.74
N GLU A 128 -17.64 4.20 -8.52
CA GLU A 128 -16.45 4.98 -8.16
C GLU A 128 -15.16 4.12 -8.16
N PHE A 129 -15.23 2.85 -7.73
CA PHE A 129 -14.12 1.91 -7.91
C PHE A 129 -13.70 1.78 -9.38
N ILE A 130 -14.67 1.62 -10.28
CA ILE A 130 -14.39 1.53 -11.72
C ILE A 130 -13.71 2.80 -12.23
N LYS A 131 -14.25 3.97 -11.84
CA LYS A 131 -13.74 5.28 -12.25
C LYS A 131 -12.30 5.52 -11.78
N GLU A 132 -11.96 5.17 -10.54
CA GLU A 132 -10.62 5.36 -9.98
C GLU A 132 -9.62 4.30 -10.43
N CYS A 133 -10.06 3.04 -10.61
CA CYS A 133 -9.17 1.96 -11.04
C CYS A 133 -8.81 2.02 -12.53
N ARG A 134 -9.64 2.60 -13.41
CA ARG A 134 -9.33 2.66 -14.87
C ARG A 134 -8.03 3.40 -15.17
N PRO A 135 -7.76 4.61 -14.63
CA PRO A 135 -6.46 5.26 -14.79
C PRO A 135 -5.30 4.44 -14.25
N LEU A 136 -5.47 3.80 -13.08
CA LEU A 136 -4.45 2.93 -12.49
C LEU A 136 -4.15 1.71 -13.38
N ALA A 137 -5.18 1.04 -13.90
CA ALA A 137 -5.05 -0.09 -14.82
C ALA A 137 -4.25 0.31 -16.07
N LYS A 138 -4.55 1.47 -16.67
CA LYS A 138 -3.80 2.01 -17.81
C LYS A 138 -2.32 2.26 -17.47
N ARG A 139 -2.04 2.89 -16.32
CA ARG A 139 -0.65 3.12 -15.84
C ARG A 139 0.12 1.83 -15.61
N LEU A 140 -0.56 0.74 -15.26
CA LEU A 140 0.01 -0.60 -15.07
C LEU A 140 0.07 -1.43 -16.37
N GLY A 141 -0.31 -0.87 -17.51
CA GLY A 141 -0.31 -1.58 -18.81
C GLY A 141 -1.41 -2.64 -18.94
N LEU A 142 -2.49 -2.54 -18.15
CA LEU A 142 -3.64 -3.44 -18.20
C LEU A 142 -4.71 -2.94 -19.17
N ASN A 143 -5.61 -3.83 -19.60
CA ASN A 143 -6.82 -3.41 -20.30
C ASN A 143 -7.78 -2.69 -19.32
N ASP A 144 -8.67 -1.86 -19.85
CA ASP A 144 -9.65 -1.11 -19.06
C ASP A 144 -11.05 -1.75 -19.05
N ARG A 145 -11.14 -3.03 -19.43
CA ARG A 145 -12.40 -3.78 -19.38
C ARG A 145 -12.73 -4.10 -17.93
N VAL A 146 -14.01 -3.96 -17.61
CA VAL A 146 -14.53 -4.20 -16.27
C VAL A 146 -15.45 -5.42 -16.31
N ALA A 147 -15.25 -6.33 -15.37
CA ALA A 147 -16.17 -7.44 -15.11
C ALA A 147 -16.70 -7.29 -13.68
N VAL A 148 -18.02 -7.44 -13.52
CA VAL A 148 -18.68 -7.45 -12.20
C VAL A 148 -18.98 -8.89 -11.84
N LEU A 149 -18.41 -9.37 -10.74
CA LEU A 149 -18.71 -10.70 -10.22
C LEU A 149 -20.04 -10.65 -9.45
N SER A 150 -20.97 -11.52 -9.84
CA SER A 150 -22.24 -11.74 -9.13
C SER A 150 -22.24 -13.14 -8.51
N GLY A 151 -22.97 -13.34 -7.41
CA GLY A 151 -23.10 -14.64 -6.73
C GLY A 151 -23.67 -15.79 -7.59
N GLY A 152 -24.13 -15.51 -8.81
CA GLY A 152 -24.63 -16.50 -9.76
C GLY A 152 -26.14 -16.42 -9.93
N ARG A 153 -26.72 -17.44 -10.58
CA ARG A 153 -28.17 -17.58 -10.75
C ARG A 153 -28.74 -18.24 -9.50
N THR A 154 -29.73 -17.63 -8.86
CA THR A 154 -30.70 -18.37 -8.04
C THR A 154 -31.39 -19.37 -8.96
N GLY A 155 -31.14 -20.66 -8.72
CA GLY A 155 -31.95 -21.73 -9.30
C GLY A 155 -33.34 -21.73 -8.70
#